data_AF-A0A4Q3UV78-F1
#
_entry.id   AF-A0A4Q3UV78-F1
#
_cell.length_a   1.000
_cell.length_b   1.000
_cell.length_c   1.000
_cell.angle_alpha   90.00
_cell.angle_beta   90.00
_cell.angle_gamma   90.00
#
_symmetry.space_group_name_H-M   'P 1'
#
loop_
_entity.id
_entity.type
_entity.pdbx_description
1 polymer ?
#
loop_
_entity_poly.entity_id
_entity_poly.type
_entity_poly.pdbx_seq_one_letter_code
_entity_poly.pdbx_strand_id
1 'polypeptide(L)' 'NLRKYCEEHLADEYSLEVIDLLVHPQLAAGDQILAIPTLVRKVPVPIRKIIGDLSNEEKVLVGLDLRSVKL' A
#
# COMPACT_ATOMS: atom_id res chain seq x y z
N ASN A 1 3.16 -7.99 6.71
CA ASN A 1 3.89 -6.70 6.77
C ASN A 1 2.94 -5.51 6.80
N LEU A 2 2.22 -5.17 5.71
CA LEU A 2 1.44 -3.93 5.64
C LEU A 2 0.45 -3.69 6.78
N ARG A 3 -0.38 -4.68 7.14
CA ARG A 3 -1.34 -4.56 8.25
C ARG A 3 -0.67 -4.08 9.54
N LYS A 4 0.46 -4.70 9.90
CA LYS A 4 1.26 -4.33 11.07
C LYS A 4 1.68 -2.85 11.01
N TYR A 5 2.20 -2.40 9.87
CA TYR A 5 2.62 -1.00 9.70
C TYR A 5 1.45 -0.02 9.78
N CYS A 6 0.28 -0.38 9.25
CA CYS A 6 -0.91 0.45 9.39
C CYS A 6 -1.38 0.53 10.84
N GLU A 7 -1.40 -0.58 11.58
CA GLU A 7 -1.78 -0.60 13.00
C GLU A 7 -0.80 0.22 13.86
N GLU A 8 0.50 0.18 13.55
CA GLU A 8 1.54 0.91 14.29
C GLU A 8 1.59 2.41 13.97
N HIS A 9 1.32 2.81 12.72
CA HIS A 9 1.55 4.20 12.26
C HIS A 9 0.28 4.96 11.84
N LEU A 10 -0.83 4.28 11.56
CA LEU A 10 -2.05 4.89 11.00
C LEU A 10 -3.28 4.82 11.90
N ALA A 11 -3.16 4.28 13.12
CA ALA A 11 -4.30 4.11 14.04
C ALA A 11 -5.55 3.57 13.29
N ASP A 12 -6.72 4.18 13.49
CA ASP A 12 -7.97 3.82 12.79
C ASP A 12 -8.15 4.55 11.44
N GLU A 13 -7.12 5.27 10.95
CA GLU A 13 -7.17 6.07 9.73
C GLU A 13 -6.74 5.29 8.46
N TYR A 14 -7.14 4.02 8.35
CA TYR A 14 -6.89 3.25 7.13
C TYR A 14 -7.98 2.21 6.83
N SER A 15 -8.11 1.90 5.54
CA SER A 15 -8.85 0.74 5.06
C SER A 15 -7.91 -0.12 4.20
N LEU A 16 -7.89 -1.42 4.45
CA LEU A 16 -7.04 -2.36 3.72
C LEU A 16 -7.91 -3.35 2.93
N GLU A 17 -7.66 -3.43 1.62
CA GLU A 17 -8.26 -4.40 0.71
C GLU A 17 -7.15 -5.22 0.04
N VAL A 18 -7.31 -6.54 0.01
CA VAL A 18 -6.39 -7.45 -0.70
C VAL A 18 -7.11 -7.98 -1.92
N ILE A 19 -6.52 -7.71 -3.09
CA ILE A 19 -7.12 -8.06 -4.39
C ILE A 19 -6.29 -9.16 -5.02
N ASP A 20 -6.94 -10.28 -5.33
CA ASP A 20 -6.36 -11.32 -6.19
C ASP A 20 -6.58 -10.95 -7.66
N LEU A 21 -5.51 -10.60 -8.35
CA LEU A 21 -5.55 -10.23 -9.76
C LEU A 21 -5.77 -11.41 -10.70
N LEU A 22 -5.63 -12.65 -10.24
CA LEU A 22 -6.06 -13.82 -11.03
C LEU A 22 -7.59 -13.91 -11.08
N VAL A 23 -8.27 -13.42 -10.04
CA VAL A 23 -9.74 -13.35 -9.97
C VAL A 23 -10.27 -12.05 -10.59
N HIS A 24 -9.59 -10.93 -10.38
CA HIS A 24 -9.98 -9.60 -10.87
C HIS A 24 -8.91 -8.94 -11.77
N PRO A 25 -8.53 -9.54 -12.91
CA PRO A 25 -7.43 -9.06 -13.75
C PRO A 25 -7.63 -7.63 -14.30
N GLN A 26 -8.88 -7.20 -14.49
CA GLN A 26 -9.21 -5.87 -14.98
C GLN A 26 -8.73 -4.74 -14.06
N LEU A 27 -8.58 -4.99 -12.76
CA LEU A 27 -8.12 -3.99 -11.80
C LEU A 27 -6.64 -3.66 -11.99
N ALA A 28 -5.85 -4.62 -12.51
CA ALA A 28 -4.45 -4.39 -12.86
C ALA A 28 -4.32 -3.32 -13.96
N ALA A 29 -5.16 -3.36 -14.98
CA ALA A 29 -5.14 -2.38 -16.07
C ALA A 29 -5.55 -0.98 -15.58
N GLY A 30 -6.60 -0.89 -14.76
CA GLY A 30 -7.09 0.38 -14.19
C GLY A 30 -6.02 1.09 -13.35
N ASP A 31 -5.28 0.33 -12.53
CA ASP A 31 -4.20 0.86 -11.70
C ASP A 31 -2.81 0.72 -12.35
N GLN A 32 -2.71 0.39 -13.66
CA GLN A 32 -1.45 0.23 -14.41
C GLN A 32 -0.41 -0.65 -13.68
N ILE A 33 -0.85 -1.77 -13.10
CA ILE A 33 -0.01 -2.71 -12.37
C ILE A 33 0.72 -3.62 -13.37
N LEU A 34 2.03 -3.43 -13.51
CA LEU A 34 2.89 -4.22 -14.40
C LEU A 34 3.63 -5.36 -13.69
N ALA A 35 3.70 -5.31 -12.36
CA ALA A 35 4.39 -6.29 -11.55
C ALA A 35 3.59 -6.59 -10.28
N ILE A 36 3.74 -7.81 -9.77
CA ILE A 36 3.16 -8.22 -8.49
C ILE A 36 4.27 -8.69 -7.54
N PRO A 37 4.08 -8.53 -6.22
CA PRO A 37 3.00 -7.80 -5.56
C PRO A 37 3.14 -6.26 -5.68
N THR A 38 2.01 -5.56 -5.83
CA THR A 38 1.94 -4.09 -5.85
C THR A 38 0.95 -3.59 -4.81
N LEU A 39 1.38 -2.61 -4.00
CA LEU A 39 0.53 -1.84 -3.11
C LEU A 39 0.15 -0.51 -3.76
N VAL A 40 -1.12 -0.13 -3.67
CA VAL A 40 -1.65 1.16 -4.15
C VAL A 40 -2.36 1.88 -3.00
N ARG A 41 -1.89 3.08 -2.63
CA ARG A 41 -2.59 3.98 -1.69
C ARG A 41 -3.38 5.01 -2.49
N LYS A 42 -4.70 4.89 -2.49
CA LYS A 42 -5.59 5.74 -3.31
C LYS A 42 -5.87 7.11 -2.69
N VAL A 43 -5.92 7.21 -1.35
CA VAL A 43 -6.26 8.45 -0.63
C VAL A 43 -5.40 8.68 0.62
N PRO A 44 -5.15 9.95 1.00
CA PRO A 44 -5.35 11.17 0.19
C PRO A 44 -4.48 11.20 -1.08
N VAL A 45 -4.88 11.98 -2.08
CA VAL A 45 -4.08 12.21 -3.29
C VAL A 45 -2.76 12.95 -2.96
N PRO A 46 -1.68 12.76 -3.73
CA PRO A 46 -1.57 11.90 -4.92
C PRO A 46 -1.52 10.40 -4.58
N ILE A 47 -1.93 9.58 -5.55
CA ILE A 47 -1.85 8.12 -5.44
C ILE A 47 -0.39 7.70 -5.31
N ARG A 48 -0.08 6.83 -4.34
CA ARG A 48 1.25 6.23 -4.16
C ARG A 48 1.22 4.75 -4.51
N LYS A 49 2.30 4.23 -5.11
CA LYS A 49 2.43 2.82 -5.47
C LYS A 49 3.79 2.27 -5.04
N ILE A 50 3.81 1.05 -4.53
CA ILE A 50 5.03 0.34 -4.13
C ILE A 50 4.99 -1.06 -4.74
N ILE A 51 6.10 -1.49 -5.33
CA ILE A 51 6.27 -2.86 -5.86
C ILE A 51 7.19 -3.63 -4.92
N GLY A 52 6.83 -4.87 -4.61
CA GLY A 52 7.63 -5.77 -3.78
C GLY A 52 6.89 -6.28 -2.53
N ASP A 53 7.54 -7.17 -1.79
CA ASP A 53 6.97 -7.95 -0.67
C ASP A 53 6.69 -7.16 0.61
N LEU A 54 6.95 -5.84 0.60
CA LEU A 54 6.76 -4.93 1.73
C LEU A 54 7.55 -5.35 2.98
N SER A 55 8.67 -6.07 2.84
CA SER A 55 9.48 -6.56 3.98
C SER A 55 10.29 -5.48 4.68
N ASN A 56 10.63 -4.38 3.99
CA ASN A 56 11.36 -3.25 4.54
C ASN A 56 10.39 -2.12 4.93
N GLU A 57 10.15 -1.98 6.23
CA GLU A 57 9.22 -1.01 6.80
C GLU A 57 9.54 0.44 6.42
N GLU A 58 10.79 0.86 6.57
CA GLU A 58 11.21 2.24 6.29
C GLU A 58 10.90 2.62 4.83
N LYS A 59 11.23 1.73 3.88
CA LYS A 59 10.93 1.94 2.46
C LYS A 59 9.42 2.01 2.21
N VAL A 60 8.62 1.23 2.93
CA VAL A 60 7.16 1.26 2.82
C VAL A 60 6.62 2.59 3.32
N LEU A 61 7.02 3.04 4.51
CA LEU A 61 6.56 4.31 5.08
C LEU A 61 6.92 5.50 4.18
N VAL A 62 8.17 5.55 3.70
CA VAL A 62 8.62 6.59 2.76
C VAL A 62 7.85 6.51 1.44
N GLY A 63 7.69 5.32 0.85
CA GLY A 63 6.99 5.16 -0.42
C GLY A 63 5.50 5.51 -0.34
N LEU A 64 4.89 5.32 0.83
CA LEU A 64 3.49 5.68 1.08
C LEU A 64 3.32 7.14 1.52
N ASP A 65 4.40 7.87 1.75
CA ASP A 65 4.41 9.24 2.30
C ASP A 65 3.75 9.31 3.68
N LEU A 66 3.97 8.27 4.50
CA LEU A 66 3.48 8.18 5.86
C LEU A 66 4.53 8.76 6.80
N ARG A 67 4.16 9.82 7.52
CA ARG A 67 4.98 10.34 8.60
C ARG A 67 4.84 9.39 9.78
N SER A 68 5.95 8.86 10.28
CA SER A 68 5.96 8.14 11.54
C SER A 68 5.42 9.08 12.61
N VAL A 69 4.32 8.68 13.26
CA VAL A 69 3.81 9.38 14.44
C VAL A 69 4.74 9.01 15.59
N LYS A 70 5.91 9.64 15.65
CA LYS A 70 6.71 9.66 16.89
C LYS A 70 6.01 10.62 17.84
N LEU A 71 5.25 10.06 18.79
CA LEU A 71 4.90 10.75 20.04
C LEU A 71 6.17 10.98 20.88
#